data_AF-A0A532U2R3-F1
#
_entry.id   AF-A0A532U2R3-F1
#
_cell.length_a   1.000
_cell.length_b   1.000
_cell.length_c   1.000
_cell.angle_alpha   90.00
_cell.angle_beta   90.00
_cell.angle_gamma   90.00
#
_symmetry.space_group_name_H-M   'P 1'
#
loop_
_entity.id
_entity.type
_entity.pdbx_description
1 polymer ?
#
loop_
_entity_poly.entity_id
_entity_poly.type
_entity_poly.pdbx_seq_one_letter_code
_entity_poly.pdbx_strand_id
1 'polypeptide(L)'
;MKLRYLIIALGLLVVVVYGALLVVVTGVLRTGTSAKPGFTAKEAYPGALKAAQAWQGDAQLVSANASWRDLKAEELLEEEVSWGFTFFSPQTRSIRIFAVTPAGAQGVESIDVTPQTRVVDAGLWEVDSAEVLTLFLDHGGRDFLNQNPGATVSLRLGPGEGDEPLVWLAFGISGTDRSTLTVQVDPGNGEVKAEAP
;
A
#
# COMPACT_ATOMS: atom_id res chain seq x y z
N MET A 1 7.56 17.84 -28.32
CA MET A 1 8.65 17.08 -27.66
C MET A 1 8.81 17.39 -26.17
N LYS A 2 8.75 18.65 -25.72
CA LYS A 2 8.99 19.04 -24.30
C LYS A 2 8.00 18.48 -23.25
N LEU A 3 6.74 18.22 -23.63
CA LEU A 3 5.71 17.73 -22.71
C LEU A 3 5.92 16.27 -22.25
N ARG A 4 6.49 15.42 -23.13
CA ARG A 4 6.78 14.02 -22.83
C ARG A 4 7.91 13.87 -21.81
N TYR A 5 8.95 14.70 -21.93
CA TYR A 5 10.06 14.73 -20.96
C TYR A 5 9.63 15.30 -19.61
N LEU A 6 8.64 16.19 -19.57
CA LEU A 6 8.10 16.74 -18.31
C LEU A 6 7.32 15.67 -17.52
N ILE A 7 6.51 14.85 -18.19
CA ILE A 7 5.72 13.77 -17.56
C ILE A 7 6.65 12.66 -17.04
N ILE A 8 7.68 12.30 -17.83
CA ILE A 8 8.67 11.29 -17.42
C ILE A 8 9.52 11.81 -16.25
N ALA A 9 9.93 13.08 -16.27
CA ALA A 9 10.65 13.70 -15.17
C ALA A 9 9.79 13.81 -13.89
N LEU A 10 8.49 14.09 -14.02
CA LEU A 10 7.56 14.13 -12.89
C LEU A 10 7.28 12.73 -12.31
N GLY A 11 7.11 11.72 -13.18
CA GLY A 11 6.98 10.32 -12.76
C GLY A 11 8.23 9.81 -12.05
N LEU A 12 9.43 10.13 -12.56
CA LEU A 12 10.70 9.82 -11.89
C LEU A 12 10.86 10.56 -10.57
N LEU A 13 10.44 11.83 -10.49
CA LEU A 13 10.50 12.60 -9.24
C LEU A 13 9.56 12.01 -8.18
N VAL A 14 8.34 11.61 -8.56
CA VAL A 14 7.40 10.94 -7.66
C VAL A 14 7.94 9.59 -7.21
N VAL A 15 8.49 8.77 -8.11
CA VAL A 15 9.10 7.47 -7.77
C VAL A 15 10.33 7.62 -6.87
N VAL A 16 11.16 8.65 -7.07
CA VAL A 16 12.33 8.91 -6.23
C VAL A 16 11.93 9.46 -4.86
N VAL A 17 10.92 10.32 -4.79
CA VAL A 17 10.41 10.87 -3.52
C VAL A 17 9.64 9.81 -2.73
N TYR A 18 8.78 9.02 -3.37
CA TYR A 18 8.10 7.86 -2.76
C TYR A 18 9.05 6.73 -2.42
N GLY A 19 10.07 6.49 -3.26
CA GLY A 19 11.11 5.49 -3.04
C GLY A 19 12.02 5.86 -1.86
N ALA A 20 12.38 7.13 -1.70
CA ALA A 20 13.10 7.63 -0.55
C ALA A 20 12.26 7.57 0.74
N LEU A 21 10.96 7.86 0.65
CA LEU A 21 10.02 7.68 1.77
C LEU A 21 9.91 6.20 2.18
N LEU A 22 9.82 5.29 1.19
CA LEU A 22 9.78 3.83 1.40
C LEU A 22 11.05 3.31 2.09
N VAL A 23 12.24 3.84 1.74
CA VAL A 23 13.51 3.41 2.34
C VAL A 23 13.61 3.80 3.82
N VAL A 24 13.19 5.01 4.20
CA VAL A 24 13.24 5.49 5.60
C VAL A 24 12.30 4.70 6.51
N VAL A 25 11.10 4.35 6.02
CA VAL A 25 10.13 3.52 6.76
C VAL A 25 10.64 2.08 6.95
N THR A 26 11.32 1.51 5.95
CA THR A 26 11.87 0.13 6.05
C THR A 26 13.06 -0.02 7.00
N GLY A 27 13.77 1.06 7.35
CA GLY A 27 14.94 0.98 8.22
C GLY A 27 14.64 0.74 9.71
N VAL A 28 13.43 1.07 10.18
CA VAL A 28 13.11 1.12 11.62
C VAL A 28 12.40 -0.15 12.13
N LEU A 29 11.83 -1.00 11.26
CA LEU A 29 10.86 -2.04 11.67
C LEU A 29 11.38 -3.49 11.58
N ARG A 30 12.70 -3.73 11.69
CA ARG A 30 13.31 -5.07 11.60
C ARG A 30 13.14 -5.97 12.83
N THR A 31 12.16 -5.74 13.70
CA THR A 31 11.97 -6.57 14.91
C THR A 31 10.53 -7.01 15.05
N GLY A 32 10.19 -8.15 14.45
CA GLY A 32 8.94 -8.88 14.68
C GLY A 32 9.07 -10.29 14.13
N THR A 33 9.33 -11.26 15.00
CA THR A 33 9.21 -12.68 14.68
C THR A 33 8.10 -13.23 15.57
N SER A 34 6.89 -13.35 15.05
CA SER A 34 5.84 -14.14 15.68
C SER A 34 4.96 -14.80 14.63
N ALA A 35 4.91 -16.13 14.67
CA ALA A 35 4.14 -16.95 13.74
C ALA A 35 2.63 -16.85 14.04
N LYS A 36 1.95 -15.92 13.35
CA LYS A 36 0.52 -16.00 13.03
C LYS A 36 0.41 -15.68 11.53
N PRO A 37 -0.36 -16.44 10.74
CA PRO A 37 -0.54 -16.14 9.32
C PRO A 37 -1.04 -14.70 9.12
N GLY A 38 -0.34 -13.95 8.26
CA GLY A 38 -0.80 -12.76 7.55
C GLY A 38 -1.57 -11.72 8.35
N PHE A 39 -0.86 -10.82 9.04
CA PHE A 39 -1.47 -9.61 9.62
C PHE A 39 -2.08 -8.74 8.51
N THR A 40 -3.41 -8.68 8.43
CA THR A 40 -4.10 -8.04 7.29
C THR A 40 -4.31 -6.55 7.45
N ALA A 41 -4.67 -5.88 6.35
CA ALA A 41 -5.05 -4.48 6.38
C ALA A 41 -6.27 -4.24 7.29
N LYS A 42 -7.32 -5.08 7.20
CA LYS A 42 -8.49 -4.91 8.08
C LYS A 42 -8.17 -5.17 9.54
N GLU A 43 -7.28 -6.11 9.85
CA GLU A 43 -6.83 -6.33 11.23
C GLU A 43 -6.02 -5.14 11.77
N ALA A 44 -5.19 -4.52 10.93
CA ALA A 44 -4.37 -3.37 11.31
C ALA A 44 -5.16 -2.05 11.40
N TYR A 45 -6.25 -1.92 10.64
CA TYR A 45 -7.01 -0.68 10.50
C TYR A 45 -7.58 -0.12 11.82
N PRO A 46 -8.23 -0.89 12.72
CA PRO A 46 -8.73 -0.37 13.99
C PRO A 46 -7.65 0.29 14.85
N GLY A 47 -6.43 -0.27 14.87
CA GLY A 47 -5.29 0.29 15.58
C GLY A 47 -4.83 1.62 14.96
N ALA A 48 -4.77 1.66 13.63
CA ALA A 48 -4.45 2.87 12.88
C ALA A 48 -5.48 3.99 13.11
N LEU A 49 -6.77 3.66 13.02
CA LEU A 49 -7.88 4.60 13.18
C LEU A 49 -7.88 5.20 14.59
N LYS A 50 -7.68 4.37 15.62
CA LYS A 50 -7.58 4.86 17.01
C LYS A 50 -6.42 5.85 17.17
N ALA A 51 -5.25 5.54 16.61
CA ALA A 51 -4.09 6.42 16.67
C ALA A 51 -4.32 7.73 15.88
N ALA A 52 -4.96 7.63 14.72
CA ALA A 52 -5.33 8.78 13.89
C ALA A 52 -6.34 9.69 14.58
N GLN A 53 -7.38 9.13 15.21
CA GLN A 53 -8.39 9.89 15.96
C GLN A 53 -7.80 10.54 17.23
N ALA A 54 -6.83 9.89 17.88
CA ALA A 54 -6.08 10.49 18.99
C ALA A 54 -5.19 11.64 18.53
N TRP A 55 -4.71 11.61 17.28
CA TRP A 55 -4.00 12.73 16.67
C TRP A 55 -4.93 13.87 16.28
N GLN A 56 -6.01 13.57 15.54
CA GLN A 56 -7.05 14.51 15.15
C GLN A 56 -8.40 13.80 15.11
N GLY A 57 -9.39 14.32 15.84
CA GLY A 57 -10.71 13.70 15.96
C GLY A 57 -11.49 13.60 14.63
N ASP A 58 -11.11 14.40 13.63
CA ASP A 58 -11.70 14.42 12.29
C ASP A 58 -10.87 13.65 11.25
N ALA A 59 -9.90 12.84 11.68
CA ALA A 59 -9.03 12.09 10.77
C ALA A 59 -9.82 11.11 9.90
N GLN A 60 -9.60 11.19 8.59
CA GLN A 60 -10.23 10.37 7.55
C GLN A 60 -9.17 9.53 6.84
N LEU A 61 -9.46 8.26 6.56
CA LEU A 61 -8.54 7.37 5.86
C LEU A 61 -8.33 7.85 4.42
N VAL A 62 -7.09 7.80 3.94
CA VAL A 62 -6.71 8.18 2.56
C VAL A 62 -6.18 6.97 1.78
N SER A 63 -5.38 6.14 2.45
CA SER A 63 -4.87 4.90 1.84
C SER A 63 -4.29 3.97 2.90
N ALA A 64 -4.27 2.68 2.56
CA ALA A 64 -3.50 1.67 3.28
C ALA A 64 -2.45 1.08 2.32
N ASN A 65 -1.27 0.73 2.81
CA ASN A 65 -0.25 0.06 2.01
C ASN A 65 0.62 -0.89 2.84
N ALA A 66 1.17 -1.89 2.17
CA ALA A 66 2.19 -2.78 2.71
C ALA A 66 3.15 -3.20 1.60
N SER A 67 4.32 -3.71 1.96
CA SER A 67 5.30 -4.22 0.99
C SER A 67 6.11 -5.37 1.56
N TRP A 68 6.32 -6.36 0.71
CA TRP A 68 7.11 -7.57 0.97
C TRP A 68 8.31 -7.56 0.03
N ARG A 69 9.46 -8.02 0.52
CA ARG A 69 10.69 -8.10 -0.28
C ARG A 69 11.30 -9.48 -0.12
N ASP A 70 11.91 -9.96 -1.18
CA ASP A 70 12.70 -11.19 -1.18
C ASP A 70 11.89 -12.44 -0.74
N LEU A 71 10.57 -12.43 -0.93
CA LEU A 71 9.68 -13.55 -0.60
C LEU A 71 9.35 -14.40 -1.82
N LYS A 72 9.14 -15.69 -1.57
CA LYS A 72 8.50 -16.61 -2.51
C LYS A 72 6.98 -16.47 -2.47
N ALA A 73 6.33 -17.01 -3.49
CA ALA A 73 4.88 -16.97 -3.62
C ALA A 73 4.14 -17.57 -2.41
N GLU A 74 4.66 -18.67 -1.86
CA GLU A 74 4.07 -19.38 -0.72
C GLU A 74 4.21 -18.59 0.59
N GLU A 75 5.27 -17.79 0.71
CA GLU A 75 5.61 -17.02 1.91
C GLU A 75 4.80 -15.72 2.00
N LEU A 76 4.31 -15.22 0.86
CA LEU A 76 3.65 -13.91 0.74
C LEU A 76 2.37 -13.80 1.59
N LEU A 77 1.64 -14.91 1.77
CA LEU A 77 0.40 -14.96 2.56
C LEU A 77 0.66 -15.21 4.06
N GLU A 78 1.86 -15.68 4.40
CA GLU A 78 2.21 -16.09 5.76
C GLU A 78 3.02 -15.01 6.49
N GLU A 79 3.82 -14.24 5.75
CA GLU A 79 4.74 -13.26 6.32
C GLU A 79 4.02 -12.09 7.00
N GLU A 80 4.48 -11.76 8.19
CA GLU A 80 4.04 -10.59 8.94
C GLU A 80 4.59 -9.31 8.27
N VAL A 81 3.70 -8.39 7.94
CA VAL A 81 4.07 -7.12 7.32
C VAL A 81 3.61 -5.95 8.17
N SER A 82 4.36 -4.85 8.14
CA SER A 82 3.87 -3.59 8.68
C SER A 82 2.96 -2.89 7.67
N TRP A 83 1.81 -2.45 8.14
CA TRP A 83 0.85 -1.67 7.36
C TRP A 83 1.04 -0.18 7.58
N GLY A 84 1.22 0.57 6.50
CA GLY A 84 1.17 2.03 6.48
C GLY A 84 -0.24 2.53 6.19
N PHE A 85 -0.81 3.30 7.11
CA PHE A 85 -2.09 3.99 6.90
C PHE A 85 -1.88 5.50 6.84
N THR A 86 -2.38 6.10 5.78
CA THR A 86 -2.37 7.55 5.59
C THR A 86 -3.72 8.12 5.99
N PHE A 87 -3.73 9.10 6.90
CA PHE A 87 -4.93 9.81 7.32
C PHE A 87 -4.81 11.30 7.03
N PHE A 88 -5.92 11.92 6.68
CA PHE A 88 -6.06 13.36 6.46
C PHE A 88 -7.01 13.97 7.49
N SER A 89 -6.64 15.13 8.04
CA SER A 89 -7.52 15.94 8.89
C SER A 89 -7.98 17.18 8.10
N PRO A 90 -9.27 17.28 7.71
CA PRO A 90 -9.82 18.47 7.06
C PRO A 90 -9.66 19.76 7.87
N GLN A 91 -9.76 19.68 9.21
CA GLN A 91 -9.66 20.81 10.12
C GLN A 91 -8.27 21.43 10.11
N THR A 92 -7.23 20.59 10.11
CA THR A 92 -5.83 21.05 10.13
C THR A 92 -5.18 21.09 8.76
N ARG A 93 -5.84 20.51 7.74
CA ARG A 93 -5.31 20.35 6.37
C ARG A 93 -3.95 19.65 6.35
N SER A 94 -3.79 18.64 7.20
CA SER A 94 -2.54 17.89 7.33
C SER A 94 -2.76 16.40 7.13
N ILE A 95 -1.70 15.70 6.72
CA ILE A 95 -1.66 14.25 6.62
C ILE A 95 -0.71 13.69 7.66
N ARG A 96 -1.05 12.49 8.17
CA ARG A 96 -0.16 11.69 9.00
C ARG A 96 -0.17 10.24 8.55
N ILE A 97 1.01 9.63 8.57
CA ILE A 97 1.20 8.22 8.29
C ILE A 97 1.42 7.46 9.60
N PHE A 98 0.67 6.39 9.78
CA PHE A 98 0.81 5.46 10.90
C PHE A 98 1.29 4.12 10.38
N ALA A 99 2.41 3.63 10.91
CA ALA A 99 2.82 2.24 10.73
C ALA A 99 2.17 1.40 11.81
N VAL A 100 1.58 0.29 11.40
CA VAL A 100 0.93 -0.66 12.30
C VAL A 100 1.58 -2.01 12.14
N THR A 101 1.88 -2.61 13.27
CA THR A 101 2.34 -3.99 13.41
C THR A 101 1.40 -4.70 14.39
N PRO A 102 1.45 -6.04 14.51
CA PRO A 102 0.77 -6.76 15.58
C PRO A 102 1.10 -6.26 16.99
N ALA A 103 2.28 -5.67 17.20
CA ALA A 103 2.67 -5.06 18.47
C ALA A 103 1.96 -3.71 18.76
N GLY A 104 1.34 -3.09 17.75
CA GLY A 104 0.58 -1.85 17.87
C GLY A 104 0.84 -0.85 16.74
N ALA A 105 0.14 0.29 16.84
CA ALA A 105 0.26 1.41 15.91
C ALA A 105 1.23 2.47 16.43
N GLN A 106 2.13 2.93 15.56
CA GLN A 106 3.06 4.02 15.83
C GLN A 106 2.94 5.09 14.72
N GLY A 107 2.84 6.36 15.12
CA GLY A 107 2.89 7.47 14.17
C GLY A 107 4.32 7.62 13.64
N VAL A 108 4.50 7.61 12.33
CA VAL A 108 5.83 7.64 11.71
C VAL A 108 6.18 9.04 11.23
N GLU A 109 5.22 9.72 10.59
CA GLU A 109 5.50 10.99 9.91
C GLU A 109 4.24 11.86 9.78
N SER A 110 4.40 13.18 9.86
CA SER A 110 3.32 14.17 9.68
C SER A 110 3.78 15.23 8.68
N ILE A 111 2.97 15.48 7.65
CA ILE A 111 3.27 16.45 6.58
C ILE A 111 2.04 17.32 6.32
N ASP A 112 2.23 18.63 6.18
CA ASP A 112 1.17 19.55 5.76
C ASP A 112 0.88 19.37 4.27
N VAL A 113 -0.40 19.32 3.87
CA VAL A 113 -0.79 19.04 2.49
C VAL A 113 -1.80 20.03 1.92
N THR A 114 -1.83 20.13 0.60
CA THR A 114 -2.78 20.97 -0.14
C THR A 114 -4.12 20.22 -0.35
N PRO A 115 -5.29 20.88 -0.41
CA PRO A 115 -6.62 20.31 -0.07
C PRO A 115 -7.25 19.25 -1.00
N GLN A 116 -6.49 18.60 -1.89
CA GLN A 116 -7.06 17.66 -2.87
C GLN A 116 -6.96 16.19 -2.45
N THR A 117 -7.00 15.92 -1.13
CA THR A 117 -6.90 14.56 -0.62
C THR A 117 -8.25 13.86 -0.74
N ARG A 118 -8.35 12.88 -1.64
CA ARG A 118 -9.51 11.98 -1.70
C ARG A 118 -9.41 10.97 -0.56
N VAL A 119 -10.51 10.82 0.17
CA VAL A 119 -10.61 9.94 1.33
C VAL A 119 -11.29 8.64 0.94
N VAL A 120 -10.90 7.58 1.63
CA VAL A 120 -11.49 6.24 1.53
C VAL A 120 -12.68 6.18 2.46
N ASP A 121 -13.84 5.87 1.90
CA ASP A 121 -14.96 5.40 2.71
C ASP A 121 -14.70 3.94 3.09
N ALA A 122 -14.37 3.71 4.36
CA ALA A 122 -14.13 2.37 4.89
C ALA A 122 -15.36 1.44 4.77
N GLY A 123 -16.56 2.01 4.60
CA GLY A 123 -17.79 1.24 4.33
C GLY A 123 -17.82 0.58 2.94
N LEU A 124 -17.02 1.07 1.98
CA LEU A 124 -16.91 0.49 0.63
C LEU A 124 -15.80 -0.57 0.52
N TRP A 125 -15.08 -0.83 1.62
CA TRP A 125 -13.97 -1.77 1.68
C TRP A 125 -14.43 -3.12 2.24
N GLU A 126 -14.89 -4.02 1.36
CA GLU A 126 -15.34 -5.37 1.69
C GLU A 126 -14.23 -6.43 1.56
N VAL A 127 -13.38 -6.31 0.54
CA VAL A 127 -12.29 -7.27 0.25
C VAL A 127 -11.03 -6.90 1.02
N ASP A 128 -10.48 -7.86 1.79
CA ASP A 128 -9.28 -7.66 2.59
C ASP A 128 -7.99 -7.98 1.83
N SER A 129 -6.85 -7.53 2.35
CA SER A 129 -5.54 -7.66 1.71
C SER A 129 -5.14 -9.11 1.42
N ALA A 130 -5.52 -10.07 2.27
CA ALA A 130 -5.19 -11.48 2.06
C ALA A 130 -5.86 -12.06 0.81
N GLU A 131 -7.09 -11.65 0.52
CA GLU A 131 -7.82 -12.04 -0.69
C GLU A 131 -7.20 -11.39 -1.93
N VAL A 132 -6.81 -10.11 -1.84
CA VAL A 132 -6.13 -9.44 -2.96
C VAL A 132 -4.77 -10.07 -3.28
N LEU A 133 -4.00 -10.48 -2.27
CA LEU A 133 -2.74 -11.21 -2.49
C LEU A 133 -3.00 -12.57 -3.15
N THR A 134 -4.05 -13.28 -2.75
CA THR A 134 -4.47 -14.52 -3.43
C THR A 134 -4.77 -14.26 -4.91
N LEU A 135 -5.56 -13.23 -5.20
CA LEU A 135 -5.87 -12.83 -6.58
C LEU A 135 -4.60 -12.44 -7.36
N PHE A 136 -3.69 -11.68 -6.76
CA PHE A 136 -2.40 -11.37 -7.40
C PHE A 136 -1.62 -12.63 -7.76
N LEU A 137 -1.53 -13.60 -6.85
CA LEU A 137 -0.84 -14.86 -7.07
C LEU A 137 -1.52 -15.70 -8.16
N ASP A 138 -2.86 -15.72 -8.20
CA ASP A 138 -3.66 -16.43 -9.19
C ASP A 138 -3.59 -15.79 -10.58
N HIS A 139 -3.41 -14.47 -10.65
CA HIS A 139 -3.32 -13.68 -11.88
C HIS A 139 -1.87 -13.39 -12.32
N GLY A 140 -1.03 -14.43 -12.29
CA GLY A 140 0.35 -14.38 -12.80
C GLY A 140 1.42 -13.99 -11.76
N GLY A 141 1.03 -13.63 -10.55
CA GLY A 141 1.96 -13.29 -9.46
C GLY A 141 2.90 -14.44 -9.09
N ARG A 142 2.41 -15.69 -9.10
CA ARG A 142 3.27 -16.87 -8.85
C ARG A 142 4.38 -16.99 -9.90
N ASP A 143 4.02 -16.91 -11.17
CA ASP A 143 4.99 -17.00 -12.27
C ASP A 143 5.97 -15.83 -12.25
N PHE A 144 5.48 -14.63 -11.96
CA PHE A 144 6.30 -13.44 -11.82
C PHE A 144 7.35 -13.60 -10.71
N LEU A 145 6.96 -14.05 -9.51
CA LEU A 145 7.89 -14.24 -8.39
C LEU A 145 8.90 -15.36 -8.64
N ASN A 146 8.48 -16.43 -9.31
CA ASN A 146 9.38 -17.53 -9.69
C ASN A 146 10.44 -17.08 -10.71
N GLN A 147 10.07 -16.22 -11.65
CA GLN A 147 10.97 -15.68 -12.67
C GLN A 147 11.86 -14.56 -12.14
N ASN A 148 11.43 -13.86 -11.07
CA ASN A 148 12.12 -12.72 -10.50
C ASN A 148 12.44 -12.93 -9.01
N PRO A 149 13.41 -13.80 -8.66
CA PRO A 149 13.89 -13.90 -7.29
C PRO A 149 14.36 -12.54 -6.77
N GLY A 150 13.91 -12.17 -5.58
CA GLY A 150 14.19 -10.86 -4.98
C GLY A 150 13.27 -9.73 -5.45
N ALA A 151 12.16 -10.06 -6.14
CA ALA A 151 11.13 -9.08 -6.43
C ALA A 151 10.53 -8.50 -5.14
N THR A 152 10.08 -7.24 -5.24
CA THR A 152 9.27 -6.59 -4.22
C THR A 152 7.81 -6.67 -4.65
N VAL A 153 6.95 -7.15 -3.75
CA VAL A 153 5.50 -7.06 -3.91
C VAL A 153 5.01 -5.97 -2.99
N SER A 154 4.07 -5.17 -3.46
CA SER A 154 3.47 -4.11 -2.70
C SER A 154 1.99 -4.08 -2.95
N LEU A 155 1.25 -3.72 -1.92
CA LEU A 155 -0.20 -3.67 -1.97
C LEU A 155 -0.66 -2.30 -1.49
N ARG A 156 -1.61 -1.69 -2.18
CA ARG A 156 -2.17 -0.38 -1.83
C ARG A 156 -3.67 -0.37 -2.00
N LEU A 157 -4.38 0.03 -0.95
CA LEU A 157 -5.78 0.46 -1.02
C LEU A 157 -5.79 1.98 -1.08
N GLY A 158 -6.52 2.55 -2.02
CA GLY A 158 -6.71 3.98 -2.09
C GLY A 158 -7.60 4.40 -3.25
N PRO A 159 -7.86 5.70 -3.39
CA PRO A 159 -8.58 6.21 -4.56
C PRO A 159 -7.81 5.86 -5.85
N GLY A 160 -8.53 5.38 -6.87
CA GLY A 160 -8.00 5.10 -8.21
C GLY A 160 -7.53 6.36 -8.95
N GLU A 161 -6.99 6.24 -10.16
CA GLU A 161 -6.49 7.42 -10.88
C GLU A 161 -7.64 8.33 -11.35
N GLY A 162 -7.43 9.65 -11.33
CA GLY A 162 -8.45 10.60 -11.78
C GLY A 162 -9.73 10.55 -10.94
N ASP A 163 -10.86 10.23 -11.57
CA ASP A 163 -12.19 10.09 -10.94
C ASP A 163 -12.55 8.62 -10.64
N GLU A 164 -11.60 7.69 -10.78
CA GLU A 164 -11.84 6.27 -10.53
C GLU A 164 -12.19 5.99 -9.06
N PRO A 165 -13.04 4.96 -8.83
CA PRO A 165 -13.45 4.55 -7.49
C PRO A 165 -12.25 4.03 -6.67
N LEU A 166 -12.51 3.73 -5.40
CA LEU A 166 -11.58 3.02 -4.53
C LEU A 166 -11.06 1.76 -5.22
N VAL A 167 -9.76 1.49 -5.11
CA VAL A 167 -9.10 0.35 -5.77
C VAL A 167 -8.05 -0.27 -4.87
N TRP A 168 -7.95 -1.60 -4.92
CA TRP A 168 -6.79 -2.33 -4.48
C TRP A 168 -5.81 -2.49 -5.64
N LEU A 169 -4.57 -2.06 -5.45
CA LEU A 169 -3.48 -2.21 -6.41
C LEU A 169 -2.43 -3.14 -5.83
N ALA A 170 -2.32 -4.34 -6.37
CA ALA A 170 -1.22 -5.26 -6.11
C ALA A 170 -0.17 -5.10 -7.21
N PHE A 171 1.07 -4.83 -6.84
CA PHE A 171 2.14 -4.63 -7.80
C PHE A 171 3.42 -5.37 -7.40
N GLY A 172 3.98 -6.11 -8.35
CA GLY A 172 5.28 -6.76 -8.25
C GLY A 172 6.31 -5.98 -9.08
N ILE A 173 7.51 -5.78 -8.55
CA ILE A 173 8.62 -5.13 -9.25
C ILE A 173 9.87 -6.00 -9.09
N SER A 174 10.48 -6.37 -10.21
CA SER A 174 11.75 -7.07 -10.24
C SER A 174 12.91 -6.16 -9.86
N GLY A 175 13.78 -6.63 -8.96
CA GLY A 175 14.99 -5.92 -8.57
C GLY A 175 16.10 -5.93 -9.64
N THR A 176 15.99 -6.78 -10.66
CA THR A 176 17.07 -7.04 -11.62
C THR A 176 16.82 -6.42 -12.99
N ASP A 177 15.65 -6.65 -13.58
CA ASP A 177 15.34 -6.30 -14.98
C ASP A 177 14.23 -5.24 -15.13
N ARG A 178 13.70 -4.74 -14.00
CA ARG A 178 12.59 -3.77 -13.94
C ARG A 178 11.29 -4.28 -14.55
N SER A 179 11.13 -5.59 -14.75
CA SER A 179 9.83 -6.15 -15.06
C SER A 179 8.84 -5.84 -13.93
N THR A 180 7.59 -5.60 -14.30
CA THR A 180 6.52 -5.26 -13.36
C THR A 180 5.31 -6.11 -13.64
N LEU A 181 4.57 -6.47 -12.61
CA LEU A 181 3.24 -7.05 -12.73
C LEU A 181 2.28 -6.20 -11.91
N THR A 182 1.14 -5.83 -12.48
CA THR A 182 0.12 -5.08 -11.76
C THR A 182 -1.24 -5.76 -11.89
N VAL A 183 -1.90 -5.95 -10.75
CA VAL A 183 -3.27 -6.46 -10.65
C VAL A 183 -4.12 -5.44 -9.90
N GLN A 184 -5.21 -5.00 -10.53
CA GLN A 184 -6.18 -4.10 -9.92
C GLN A 184 -7.43 -4.86 -9.50
N VAL A 185 -7.85 -4.69 -8.25
CA VAL A 185 -8.99 -5.39 -7.66
C VAL A 185 -9.99 -4.38 -7.11
N ASP A 186 -11.27 -4.62 -7.38
CA ASP A 186 -12.35 -3.86 -6.78
C ASP A 186 -12.47 -4.19 -5.28
N PRO A 187 -12.42 -3.19 -4.40
CA PRO A 187 -12.44 -3.38 -2.95
C PRO A 187 -13.81 -3.77 -2.41
N GLY A 188 -14.89 -3.61 -3.17
CA GLY A 188 -16.25 -3.95 -2.78
C GLY A 188 -16.67 -5.36 -3.16
N ASN A 189 -16.13 -5.94 -4.23
CA ASN A 189 -16.59 -7.25 -4.71
C ASN A 189 -15.48 -8.23 -5.15
N GLY A 190 -14.21 -7.81 -5.17
CA GLY A 190 -13.08 -8.67 -5.53
C GLY A 190 -12.88 -8.87 -7.03
N GLU A 191 -13.60 -8.14 -7.87
CA GLU A 191 -13.46 -8.22 -9.32
C GLU A 191 -12.10 -7.67 -9.77
N VAL A 192 -11.38 -8.45 -10.58
CA VAL A 192 -10.11 -8.05 -11.18
C VAL A 192 -10.37 -7.20 -12.43
N LYS A 193 -9.96 -5.94 -12.42
CA LYS A 193 -10.29 -4.95 -13.46
C LYS A 193 -9.23 -4.80 -14.56
N ALA A 194 -7.96 -5.01 -14.23
CA ALA A 194 -6.87 -4.87 -15.20
C ALA A 194 -5.63 -5.68 -14.78
N GLU A 195 -5.01 -6.29 -15.79
CA GLU A 195 -3.66 -6.87 -15.76
C GLU A 195 -2.81 -6.04 -16.73
N ALA A 196 -1.76 -5.39 -16.23
CA ALA A 196 -0.78 -4.72 -17.07
C ALA A 196 0.54 -5.50 -17.05
N PRO A 197 1.06 -5.94 -18.22
CA PRO A 197 2.37 -6.59 -18.34
C PRO A 197 3.54 -5.60 -18.29
#